data_AF-A0A7R9ITF8-F1
#
_entry.id   AF-A0A7R9ITF8-F1
#
_cell.length_a   1.000
_cell.length_b   1.000
_cell.length_c   1.000
_cell.angle_alpha   90.00
_cell.angle_beta   90.00
_cell.angle_gamma   90.00
#
_symmetry.space_group_name_H-M   'P 1'
#
loop_
_entity.id
_entity.type
_entity.pdbx_description
1 polymer ?
#
loop_
_entity_poly.entity_id
_entity_poly.type
_entity_poly.pdbx_seq_one_letter_code
_entity_poly.pdbx_strand_id
1 'polypeptide(L)'
;MESKRRQAEDEVKVRELQARLKTANVVQARLQHQKGDKDEVSGEEGADPTGGGEPEEEQKVDTTECPIFTTSMLTDREARLIGLISTFLHVHPFGAGVDYVWSYLQKLDPTLRPGEVELLMSRFPTVFRQELSGIGANMERRWQFFGFNATATAALTL
;
A
#
# COMPACT_ATOMS: atom_id res chain seq x y z
N MET A 1 -9.36 48.13 24.24
CA MET A 1 -9.28 48.40 22.79
C MET A 1 -8.24 47.53 22.09
N GLU A 2 -7.11 47.20 22.75
CA GLU A 2 -5.98 46.48 22.14
C GLU A 2 -6.23 44.98 21.87
N SER A 3 -7.01 44.29 22.73
CA SER A 3 -7.37 42.87 22.51
C SER A 3 -8.21 42.65 21.25
N LYS A 4 -9.10 43.59 20.92
CA LYS A 4 -9.92 43.53 19.70
C LYS A 4 -9.08 43.75 18.43
N ARG A 5 -8.01 44.54 18.52
CA ARG A 5 -7.06 44.78 17.42
C ARG A 5 -6.20 43.55 17.15
N ARG A 6 -5.64 42.93 18.20
CA ARG A 6 -4.90 41.66 18.06
C ARG A 6 -5.75 40.54 17.47
N GLN A 7 -7.01 40.43 17.90
CA GLN A 7 -7.92 39.43 17.35
C GLN A 7 -8.19 39.65 15.85
N ALA A 8 -8.36 40.90 15.41
CA ALA A 8 -8.52 41.21 14.00
C ALA A 8 -7.24 40.91 13.18
N GLU A 9 -6.06 41.20 13.74
CA GLU A 9 -4.77 40.87 13.11
C GLU A 9 -4.58 39.35 12.97
N ASP A 10 -4.95 38.58 13.99
CA ASP A 10 -4.89 37.11 13.96
C ASP A 10 -5.89 36.52 12.95
N GLU A 11 -7.11 37.05 12.86
CA GLU A 11 -8.10 36.62 11.87
C GLU A 11 -7.67 36.89 10.43
N VAL A 12 -7.03 38.03 10.17
CA VAL A 12 -6.45 38.36 8.85
C VAL A 12 -5.35 37.37 8.49
N LYS A 13 -4.47 37.06 9.45
CA LYS A 13 -3.36 36.14 9.24
C LYS A 13 -3.83 34.71 8.97
N VAL A 14 -4.87 34.26 9.67
CA VAL A 14 -5.50 32.96 9.41
C VAL A 14 -6.07 32.89 7.99
N ARG A 15 -6.77 33.93 7.52
CA ARG A 15 -7.31 33.97 6.15
C ARG A 15 -6.21 33.97 5.09
N GLU A 16 -5.13 34.70 5.32
CA GLU A 16 -3.98 34.72 4.40
C GLU A 16 -3.33 33.34 4.28
N LEU A 17 -3.08 32.68 5.42
CA LEU A 17 -2.50 31.33 5.44
C LEU A 17 -3.41 30.31 4.76
N GLN A 18 -4.73 30.39 4.99
CA GLN A 18 -5.69 29.53 4.30
C GLN A 18 -5.70 29.77 2.78
N ALA A 19 -5.58 31.02 2.32
CA ALA A 19 -5.49 31.33 0.90
C ALA A 19 -4.19 30.77 0.28
N ARG A 20 -3.05 30.90 0.98
CA ARG A 20 -1.76 30.35 0.53
C ARG A 20 -1.78 28.83 0.41
N LEU A 21 -2.40 28.12 1.35
CA LEU A 21 -2.56 26.66 1.28
C LEU A 21 -3.44 26.22 0.10
N LYS A 22 -4.55 26.94 -0.15
CA LYS A 22 -5.40 26.67 -1.32
C LYS A 22 -4.63 26.86 -2.63
N THR A 23 -3.86 27.94 -2.75
CA THR A 23 -3.04 28.19 -3.94
C THR A 23 -1.95 27.13 -4.10
N ALA A 24 -1.26 26.75 -3.02
CA ALA A 24 -0.25 25.70 -3.06
C ALA A 24 -0.83 24.35 -3.52
N ASN A 25 -2.01 23.96 -3.02
CA ASN A 25 -2.70 22.74 -3.44
C ASN A 25 -3.13 22.80 -4.92
N VAL A 26 -3.57 23.95 -5.42
CA VAL A 26 -3.93 24.14 -6.84
C VAL A 26 -2.69 24.06 -7.74
N VAL A 27 -1.56 24.62 -7.31
CA VAL A 27 -0.28 24.53 -8.04
C VAL A 27 0.21 23.08 -8.08
N GLN A 28 0.11 22.35 -6.96
CA GLN A 28 0.44 20.93 -6.90
C GLN A 28 -0.46 20.08 -7.81
N ALA A 29 -1.76 20.38 -7.86
CA ALA A 29 -2.70 19.70 -8.77
C ALA A 29 -2.40 19.99 -10.26
N ARG A 30 -1.94 21.20 -10.60
CA ARG A 30 -1.52 21.54 -11.97
C ARG A 30 -0.21 20.87 -12.39
N LEU A 31 0.75 20.72 -11.48
CA LEU A 31 2.02 20.06 -11.76
C LEU A 31 1.86 18.55 -12.03
N GLN A 32 0.85 17.91 -11.42
CA GLN A 32 0.56 16.50 -11.68
C GLN A 32 -0.05 16.25 -13.07
N HIS A 33 -0.70 17.23 -13.69
CA HIS A 33 -1.30 17.10 -15.03
C HIS A 33 -0.33 17.36 -16.19
N GLN A 34 0.94 17.74 -15.94
CA GLN A 34 1.91 18.06 -16.99
C GLN A 34 2.99 16.97 -17.20
N LYS A 35 2.87 15.80 -16.57
CA LYS A 35 3.82 14.68 -16.71
C LYS A 35 3.23 13.47 -17.44
N GLY A 36 2.47 13.71 -18.50
CA GLY A 36 1.89 12.65 -19.32
C GLY A 36 1.55 13.16 -20.71
N ASP A 37 2.57 13.51 -21.49
CA ASP A 37 2.51 13.47 -22.96
C ASP A 37 3.91 13.63 -23.56
N LYS A 38 4.43 12.57 -24.19
CA LYS A 38 5.35 12.60 -25.35
C LYS A 38 5.65 11.16 -25.81
N ASP A 39 4.82 10.72 -26.73
CA ASP A 39 5.08 9.61 -27.66
C ASP A 39 6.00 10.05 -28.83
N GLU A 40 6.50 9.02 -29.54
CA GLU A 40 7.03 8.97 -30.92
C GLU A 40 8.57 9.09 -31.15
N VAL A 41 9.26 8.30 -32.02
CA VAL A 41 8.97 7.12 -32.88
C VAL A 41 10.28 6.63 -33.57
N SER A 42 10.34 5.33 -33.91
CA SER A 42 10.96 4.61 -35.07
C SER A 42 12.48 4.35 -35.29
N GLY A 43 12.72 3.13 -35.81
CA GLY A 43 13.79 2.69 -36.74
C GLY A 43 14.28 1.26 -36.44
N GLU A 44 13.67 0.17 -36.93
CA GLU A 44 13.93 -0.58 -38.22
C GLU A 44 15.39 -1.14 -38.31
N GLU A 45 15.73 -2.40 -38.65
CA GLU A 45 15.25 -3.43 -39.60
C GLU A 45 16.04 -4.75 -39.39
N GLY A 46 15.56 -5.93 -39.86
CA GLY A 46 16.47 -7.05 -40.22
C GLY A 46 16.02 -8.53 -40.11
N ALA A 47 15.43 -9.04 -41.19
CA ALA A 47 15.61 -10.37 -41.83
C ALA A 47 15.00 -11.71 -41.30
N ASP A 48 14.13 -12.24 -42.18
CA ASP A 48 13.50 -13.56 -42.46
C ASP A 48 14.51 -14.75 -42.69
N PRO A 49 14.14 -16.02 -43.06
CA PRO A 49 12.87 -16.80 -43.05
C PRO A 49 12.97 -18.27 -42.53
N THR A 50 11.81 -18.97 -42.48
CA THR A 50 11.55 -20.35 -42.99
C THR A 50 11.04 -21.40 -41.98
N GLY A 51 9.91 -22.02 -42.30
CA GLY A 51 9.69 -23.47 -42.09
C GLY A 51 8.42 -23.86 -41.32
N GLY A 52 7.37 -24.27 -42.03
CA GLY A 52 6.09 -24.71 -41.47
C GLY A 52 6.06 -26.15 -40.95
N GLY A 53 5.00 -26.44 -40.19
CA GLY A 53 4.63 -27.77 -39.70
C GLY A 53 3.67 -27.70 -38.51
N GLU A 54 2.37 -27.66 -38.78
CA GLU A 54 1.33 -28.20 -37.87
C GLU A 54 1.45 -29.75 -37.88
N PRO A 55 1.08 -30.51 -36.81
CA PRO A 55 -0.22 -30.43 -36.15
C PRO A 55 -0.27 -30.57 -34.61
N GLU A 56 -1.38 -30.08 -34.05
CA GLU A 56 -2.23 -30.68 -33.01
C GLU A 56 -1.59 -31.19 -31.69
N GLU A 57 -1.84 -30.47 -30.58
CA GLU A 57 -2.73 -30.87 -29.47
C GLU A 57 -2.47 -30.01 -28.20
N GLU A 58 -3.51 -29.90 -27.38
CA GLU A 58 -3.54 -29.48 -25.97
C GLU A 58 -3.70 -27.98 -25.59
N GLN A 59 -4.91 -27.75 -25.02
CA GLN A 59 -5.17 -26.95 -23.82
C GLN A 59 -5.47 -25.45 -24.00
N LYS A 60 -6.77 -25.14 -24.14
CA LYS A 60 -7.32 -23.78 -24.02
C LYS A 60 -7.20 -23.28 -22.57
N VAL A 61 -6.11 -22.53 -22.36
CA VAL A 61 -5.93 -21.54 -21.30
C VAL A 61 -7.00 -20.44 -21.49
N ASP A 62 -7.71 -20.08 -20.41
CA ASP A 62 -8.39 -18.78 -20.34
C ASP A 62 -7.90 -18.06 -19.08
N THR A 63 -7.22 -16.96 -19.37
CA THR A 63 -6.43 -16.12 -18.48
C THR A 63 -7.34 -15.13 -17.77
N THR A 64 -7.36 -15.15 -16.45
CA THR A 64 -7.66 -13.94 -15.65
C THR A 64 -6.61 -13.87 -14.56
N GLU A 65 -5.63 -13.00 -14.80
CA GLU A 65 -4.43 -12.82 -13.98
C GLU A 65 -4.81 -12.12 -12.68
N CYS A 66 -5.26 -12.89 -11.69
CA CYS A 66 -4.94 -12.55 -10.31
C CYS A 66 -3.43 -12.78 -10.16
N PRO A 67 -2.63 -11.85 -9.60
CA PRO A 67 -1.25 -12.16 -9.29
C PRO A 67 -1.28 -13.26 -8.23
N ILE A 68 -1.12 -14.50 -8.68
CA ILE A 68 -0.91 -15.66 -7.83
C ILE A 68 0.45 -15.40 -7.19
N PHE A 69 0.44 -14.64 -6.10
CA PHE A 69 1.53 -14.66 -5.14
C PHE A 69 1.67 -16.12 -4.79
N THR A 70 2.75 -16.73 -5.27
CA THR A 70 3.13 -18.08 -4.93
C THR A 70 3.39 -18.09 -3.44
N THR A 71 2.33 -18.33 -2.65
CA THR A 71 2.42 -18.71 -1.26
C THR A 71 3.04 -20.11 -1.30
N SER A 72 4.36 -20.12 -1.43
CA SER A 72 5.24 -21.20 -0.98
C SER A 72 4.60 -21.82 0.26
N MET A 73 4.44 -23.14 0.23
CA MET A 73 3.61 -23.90 1.19
C MET A 73 3.73 -23.33 2.59
N LEU A 74 2.63 -22.73 3.04
CA LEU A 74 2.55 -22.06 4.33
C LEU A 74 2.73 -23.10 5.42
N THR A 75 3.77 -22.95 6.23
CA THR A 75 4.07 -23.88 7.32
C THR A 75 3.07 -23.69 8.47
N ASP A 76 2.83 -24.72 9.28
CA ASP A 76 1.98 -24.62 10.48
C ASP A 76 2.42 -23.48 11.42
N ARG A 77 3.74 -23.26 11.53
CA ARG A 77 4.30 -22.17 12.32
C ARG A 77 3.89 -20.81 11.76
N GLU A 78 3.99 -20.61 10.46
CA GLU A 78 3.56 -19.37 9.81
C GLU A 78 2.05 -19.17 9.91
N ALA A 79 1.26 -20.22 9.71
CA ALA A 79 -0.21 -20.19 9.89
C ALA A 79 -0.59 -19.63 11.27
N ARG A 80 0.04 -20.18 12.30
CA ARG A 80 -0.17 -19.78 13.68
C ARG A 80 0.24 -18.33 13.91
N LEU A 81 1.40 -17.91 13.40
CA LEU A 81 1.88 -16.54 13.53
C LEU A 81 0.96 -15.55 12.82
N ILE A 82 0.51 -15.85 11.61
CA ILE A 82 -0.45 -15.02 10.86
C ILE A 82 -1.75 -14.87 11.65
N GLY A 83 -2.28 -15.95 12.22
CA GLY A 83 -3.48 -15.89 13.07
C GLY A 83 -3.28 -14.99 14.29
N LEU A 84 -2.15 -15.16 15.00
CA LEU A 84 -1.83 -14.35 16.18
C LEU A 84 -1.63 -12.86 15.82
N ILE A 85 -0.89 -12.55 14.76
CA ILE A 85 -0.68 -11.18 14.29
C ILE A 85 -2.02 -10.57 13.86
N SER A 86 -2.88 -11.33 13.17
CA SER A 86 -4.20 -10.87 12.74
C SER A 86 -5.04 -10.47 13.95
N THR A 87 -5.14 -11.35 14.97
CA THR A 87 -5.89 -11.03 16.19
C THR A 87 -5.31 -9.83 16.95
N PHE A 88 -3.98 -9.73 17.04
CA PHE A 88 -3.30 -8.61 17.67
C PHE A 88 -3.64 -7.30 16.94
N LEU A 89 -3.40 -7.22 15.63
CA LEU A 89 -3.65 -6.01 14.87
C LEU A 89 -5.13 -5.66 14.77
N HIS A 90 -6.03 -6.65 14.84
CA HIS A 90 -7.47 -6.42 14.83
C HIS A 90 -7.96 -5.55 16.01
N VAL A 91 -7.33 -5.68 17.19
CA VAL A 91 -7.66 -4.84 18.35
C VAL A 91 -6.89 -3.51 18.37
N HIS A 92 -6.04 -3.23 17.37
CA HIS A 92 -5.25 -2.00 17.25
C HIS A 92 -5.72 -1.15 16.06
N PRO A 93 -6.69 -0.23 16.25
CA PRO A 93 -7.29 0.54 15.16
C PRO A 93 -6.30 1.46 14.42
N PHE A 94 -5.17 1.80 15.04
CA PHE A 94 -4.11 2.61 14.44
C PHE A 94 -2.88 1.81 14.02
N GLY A 95 -2.99 0.48 14.03
CA GLY A 95 -1.88 -0.43 13.80
C GLY A 95 -0.82 -0.39 14.89
N ALA A 96 0.29 -1.08 14.62
CA ALA A 96 1.41 -1.22 15.55
C ALA A 96 2.76 -1.30 14.81
N GLY A 97 3.83 -0.82 15.46
CA GLY A 97 5.20 -1.05 14.97
C GLY A 97 5.61 -2.51 15.07
N VAL A 98 6.59 -2.92 14.27
CA VAL A 98 7.10 -4.31 14.25
C VAL A 98 7.57 -4.76 15.63
N ASP A 99 8.26 -3.90 16.38
CA ASP A 99 8.78 -4.22 17.71
C ASP A 99 7.66 -4.50 18.71
N TYR A 100 6.51 -3.81 18.55
CA TYR A 100 5.38 -4.01 19.45
C TYR A 100 4.69 -5.34 19.16
N VAL A 101 4.47 -5.66 17.88
CA VAL A 101 3.95 -6.97 17.46
C VAL A 101 4.89 -8.08 17.92
N TRP A 102 6.19 -7.93 17.68
CA TRP A 102 7.21 -8.90 18.10
C TRP A 102 7.22 -9.10 19.62
N SER A 103 7.15 -8.03 20.42
CA SER A 103 7.11 -8.13 21.89
C SER A 103 5.89 -8.92 22.39
N TYR A 104 4.76 -8.86 21.68
CA TYR A 104 3.60 -9.70 21.97
C TYR A 104 3.87 -11.18 21.62
N LEU A 105 4.40 -11.43 20.42
CA LEU A 105 4.65 -12.79 19.93
C LEU A 105 5.78 -13.51 20.67
N GLN A 106 6.80 -12.78 21.14
CA GLN A 106 7.95 -13.34 21.86
C GLN A 106 7.52 -14.08 23.14
N LYS A 107 6.42 -13.66 23.77
CA LYS A 107 5.85 -14.35 24.94
C LYS A 107 5.30 -15.74 24.61
N LEU A 108 4.97 -15.98 23.34
CA LEU A 108 4.38 -17.22 22.83
C LEU A 108 5.43 -18.08 22.11
N ASP A 109 6.36 -17.45 21.39
CA ASP A 109 7.49 -18.08 20.72
C ASP A 109 8.78 -17.26 20.97
N PRO A 110 9.62 -17.64 21.95
CA PRO A 110 10.83 -16.90 22.29
C PRO A 110 11.94 -17.01 21.23
N THR A 111 11.81 -17.90 20.24
CA THR A 111 12.79 -18.08 19.16
C THR A 111 12.56 -17.11 17.99
N LEU A 112 11.44 -16.38 18.02
CA LEU A 112 11.04 -15.45 16.98
C LEU A 112 11.93 -14.20 16.99
N ARG A 113 12.44 -13.80 15.80
CA ARG A 113 13.19 -12.55 15.63
C ARG A 113 12.29 -11.46 15.05
N PRO A 114 12.55 -10.17 15.33
CA PRO A 114 11.78 -9.07 14.75
C PRO A 114 11.73 -9.09 13.21
N GLY A 115 12.86 -9.39 12.56
CA GLY A 115 12.94 -9.47 11.10
C GLY A 115 12.08 -10.59 10.48
N GLU A 116 11.84 -11.69 11.21
CA GLU A 116 10.95 -12.76 10.75
C GLU A 116 9.49 -12.29 10.74
N VAL A 117 9.10 -11.47 11.72
CA VAL A 117 7.76 -10.89 11.81
C VAL A 117 7.51 -9.93 10.66
N GLU A 118 8.47 -9.04 10.39
CA GLU A 118 8.37 -8.09 9.28
C GLU A 118 8.31 -8.80 7.92
N LEU A 119 9.18 -9.81 7.71
CA LEU A 119 9.19 -10.59 6.49
C LEU A 119 7.86 -11.34 6.30
N LEU A 120 7.35 -11.95 7.36
CA LEU A 120 6.09 -12.69 7.32
C LEU A 120 4.94 -11.75 6.94
N MET A 121 4.82 -10.59 7.57
CA MET A 121 3.75 -9.64 7.29
C MET A 121 3.85 -9.05 5.88
N SER A 122 5.07 -8.79 5.41
CA SER A 122 5.33 -8.32 4.04
C SER A 122 4.96 -9.34 2.96
N ARG A 123 4.98 -10.64 3.27
CA ARG A 123 4.56 -11.71 2.34
C ARG A 123 3.06 -11.79 2.11
N PHE A 124 2.24 -11.18 2.98
CA PHE A 124 0.78 -11.21 2.86
C PHE A 124 0.20 -9.79 2.77
N PRO A 125 0.46 -9.04 1.67
CA PRO A 125 0.05 -7.65 1.52
C PRO A 125 -1.48 -7.44 1.45
N THR A 126 -2.23 -8.51 1.14
CA THR A 126 -3.70 -8.52 1.18
C THR A 126 -4.24 -8.60 2.61
N VAL A 127 -3.44 -9.10 3.56
CA VAL A 127 -3.82 -9.31 4.96
C VAL A 127 -3.22 -8.22 5.86
N PHE A 128 -1.96 -7.87 5.64
CA PHE A 128 -1.23 -6.89 6.44
C PHE A 128 -0.72 -5.75 5.55
N ARG A 129 -1.00 -4.52 5.95
CA ARG A 129 -0.54 -3.32 5.25
C ARG A 129 0.37 -2.51 6.15
N GLN A 130 1.51 -2.08 5.62
CA GLN A 130 2.36 -1.10 6.29
C GLN A 130 1.91 0.30 5.88
N GLU A 131 1.55 1.13 6.85
CA GLU A 131 1.18 2.53 6.67
C GLU A 131 2.15 3.44 7.43
N LEU A 132 2.45 4.60 6.85
CA LEU A 132 3.18 5.66 7.54
C LEU A 132 2.19 6.54 8.27
N SER A 133 2.28 6.55 9.60
CA SER A 133 1.47 7.37 10.49
C SER A 133 2.31 8.53 11.03
N GLY A 134 1.68 9.68 11.30
CA GLY A 134 2.33 10.86 11.90
C GLY A 134 2.77 11.94 10.91
N ILE A 135 3.40 13.00 11.43
CA ILE A 135 3.82 14.19 10.67
C ILE A 135 5.27 14.53 11.05
N GLY A 136 6.12 14.76 10.04
CA GLY A 136 7.48 15.26 10.22
C GLY A 136 8.36 14.30 11.04
N ALA A 137 8.90 14.78 12.16
CA ALA A 137 9.82 14.03 13.02
C ALA A 137 9.15 12.86 13.79
N ASN A 138 7.82 12.78 13.80
CA ASN A 138 7.06 11.68 14.42
C ASN A 138 6.45 10.72 13.37
N MET A 139 7.04 10.63 12.19
CA MET A 139 6.65 9.62 11.21
C MET A 139 7.07 8.23 11.67
N GLU A 140 6.11 7.32 11.76
CA GLU A 140 6.31 5.95 12.21
C GLU A 140 5.70 4.96 11.23
N ARG A 141 6.37 3.82 11.05
CA ARG A 141 5.84 2.71 10.25
C ARG A 141 4.98 1.83 11.13
N ARG A 142 3.70 1.74 10.79
CA ARG A 142 2.74 0.91 11.51
C ARG A 142 2.12 -0.12 10.58
N TRP A 143 1.95 -1.31 11.09
CA TRP A 143 1.27 -2.40 10.41
C TRP A 143 -0.19 -2.45 10.83
N GLN A 144 -1.08 -2.62 9.86
CA GLN A 144 -2.52 -2.71 10.03
C GLN A 144 -3.05 -4.00 9.43
N PHE A 145 -4.14 -4.50 10.00
CA PHE A 145 -4.85 -5.66 9.50
C PHE A 145 -5.94 -5.25 8.49
N PHE A 146 -5.89 -5.82 7.28
CA PHE A 146 -6.74 -5.46 6.15
C PHE A 146 -7.49 -6.65 5.52
N GLY A 147 -7.26 -7.87 6.00
CA GLY A 147 -7.69 -9.11 5.33
C GLY A 147 -9.18 -9.31 5.09
N PHE A 148 -10.07 -8.52 5.71
CA PHE A 148 -11.53 -8.65 5.55
C PHE A 148 -12.20 -7.43 4.91
N ASN A 149 -11.46 -6.46 4.38
CA ASN A 149 -12.05 -5.35 3.60
C ASN A 149 -12.43 -5.80 2.18
N ALA A 150 -13.19 -6.90 2.08
CA ALA A 150 -13.83 -7.35 0.86
C ALA A 150 -15.15 -6.58 0.67
N THR A 151 -15.04 -5.27 0.45
CA THR A 151 -16.06 -4.52 -0.31
C THR A 151 -15.48 -4.14 -1.67
N ALA A 152 -14.86 -5.10 -2.35
CA ALA A 152 -14.94 -5.13 -3.80
C ALA A 152 -16.28 -5.78 -4.13
N THR A 153 -17.37 -5.06 -3.84
CA THR A 153 -18.59 -5.22 -4.60
C THR A 153 -18.15 -4.94 -6.03
N ALA A 154 -18.00 -5.99 -6.83
CA ALA A 154 -17.98 -5.87 -8.26
C ALA A 154 -19.11 -4.91 -8.59
N ALA A 155 -18.75 -3.72 -9.08
CA ALA A 155 -19.72 -2.77 -9.58
C ALA A 155 -20.53 -3.57 -10.61
N LEU A 156 -21.77 -3.86 -10.24
CA LEU A 156 -22.73 -4.53 -11.08
C LEU A 156 -22.85 -3.66 -12.34
N THR A 157 -22.20 -4.11 -13.41
CA THR A 157 -22.57 -3.74 -14.76
C THR A 157 -23.94 -4.36 -15.01
N LEU A 158 -25.01 -3.60 -14.74
CA LEU A 158 -26.33 -3.78 -15.32
C LEU A 158 -26.81 -2.41 -15.81
#